data_AF-A0AAW1L644-F1
#
_entry.id   AF-A0AAW1L644-F1
#
_cell.length_a   1.000
_cell.length_b   1.000
_cell.length_c   1.000
_cell.angle_alpha   90.00
_cell.angle_beta   90.00
_cell.angle_gamma   90.00
#
_symmetry.space_group_name_H-M   'P 1'
#
loop_
_entity.id
_entity.type
_entity.pdbx_description
1 polymer ?
#
loop_
_entity_poly.entity_id
_entity_poly.type
_entity_poly.pdbx_seq_one_letter_code
_entity_poly.pdbx_strand_id
1 'polypeptide(L)'
;MHPLISNRDNAQIFLILLVLLLAMAQSSRNGIGDKFTSRQLPPLRGAKMYFAIAAMASEQSYSKAFNKALMNITQSYLEGKFKETRYNITLDTLTIELPQNGSFTATLLDDLCSKFEGKHVVAVLVIGNTPAAQTVSLAATHSGIPVLWAKGQGGMVPGFRSLELNPLEIHLAPTGREMAQALRGLLLQAHWHTFTIIADSESTSALQRYELRGTLSESPLHPTLIPLPSPPLAQIIFR
;
A
#
# COMPACT_ATOMS: atom_id res chain seq x y z
N MET A 1 -6.49 -11.78 30.13
CA MET A 1 -5.71 -11.60 28.89
C MET A 1 -6.63 -10.95 27.85
N HIS A 2 -6.55 -9.62 27.73
CA HIS A 2 -7.31 -8.84 26.74
C HIS A 2 -6.53 -8.76 25.41
N PRO A 3 -7.20 -8.77 24.25
CA PRO A 3 -6.52 -8.79 22.97
C PRO A 3 -6.04 -7.39 22.58
N LEU A 4 -4.72 -7.22 22.48
CA LEU A 4 -4.03 -6.00 22.00
C LEU A 4 -4.02 -5.85 20.46
N ILE A 5 -4.82 -6.65 19.74
CA ILE A 5 -4.79 -6.72 18.27
C ILE A 5 -5.51 -5.51 17.62
N SER A 6 -6.44 -4.86 18.32
CA SER A 6 -7.27 -3.80 17.71
C SER A 6 -6.56 -2.46 17.47
N ASN A 7 -5.43 -2.18 18.13
CA ASN A 7 -4.86 -0.82 18.11
C ASN A 7 -3.86 -0.60 16.97
N ARG A 8 -3.25 -1.67 16.45
CA ARG A 8 -2.25 -1.60 15.38
C ARG A 8 -2.89 -1.30 14.02
N ASP A 9 -4.05 -1.89 13.76
CA ASP A 9 -4.80 -1.67 12.52
C ASP A 9 -5.36 -0.25 12.45
N ASN A 10 -5.83 0.29 13.58
CA ASN A 10 -6.33 1.66 13.67
C ASN A 10 -5.22 2.71 13.47
N ALA A 11 -4.02 2.45 14.01
CA ALA A 11 -2.87 3.33 13.83
C ALA A 11 -2.37 3.33 12.37
N GLN A 12 -2.35 2.17 11.71
CA GLN A 12 -2.07 2.11 10.28
C GLN A 12 -3.12 2.86 9.48
N ILE A 13 -4.42 2.66 9.75
CA ILE A 13 -5.51 3.39 9.06
C ILE A 13 -5.38 4.91 9.24
N PHE A 14 -4.98 5.39 10.43
CA PHE A 14 -4.72 6.81 10.66
C PHE A 14 -3.54 7.35 9.84
N LEU A 15 -2.46 6.56 9.72
CA LEU A 15 -1.31 6.92 8.90
C LEU A 15 -1.69 6.96 7.40
N ILE A 16 -2.48 5.99 6.94
CA ILE A 16 -3.04 5.93 5.59
C ILE A 16 -3.86 7.17 5.29
N LEU A 17 -4.70 7.58 6.23
CA LEU A 17 -5.56 8.75 6.11
C LEU A 17 -4.79 10.08 6.13
N LEU A 18 -3.76 10.17 6.97
CA LEU A 18 -2.89 11.34 7.00
C LEU A 18 -2.13 11.49 5.69
N VAL A 19 -1.63 10.38 5.13
CA VAL A 19 -0.95 10.34 3.83
C VAL A 19 -1.92 10.67 2.69
N LEU A 20 -3.17 10.19 2.74
CA LEU A 20 -4.23 10.55 1.79
C LEU A 20 -4.57 12.05 1.83
N LEU A 21 -4.69 12.64 3.04
CA LEU A 21 -4.91 14.07 3.20
C LEU A 21 -3.72 14.90 2.70
N LEU A 22 -2.49 14.42 2.93
CA LEU A 22 -1.28 15.07 2.40
C LEU A 22 -1.17 14.94 0.88
N ALA A 23 -1.52 13.79 0.30
CA ALA A 23 -1.55 13.58 -1.15
C ALA A 23 -2.61 14.47 -1.83
N MET A 24 -3.79 14.61 -1.22
CA MET A 24 -4.84 15.55 -1.66
C MET A 24 -4.35 17.01 -1.59
N ALA A 25 -3.59 17.38 -0.55
CA ALA A 25 -3.01 18.71 -0.41
C ALA A 25 -1.88 18.99 -1.42
N GLN A 26 -1.12 17.96 -1.83
CA GLN A 26 -0.06 18.10 -2.85
C GLN A 26 -0.59 18.09 -4.29
N SER A 27 -1.61 17.29 -4.59
CA SER A 27 -2.32 17.31 -5.87
C SER A 27 -2.92 18.70 -6.16
N SER A 28 -3.37 19.40 -5.12
CA SER A 28 -3.83 20.79 -5.22
C SER A 28 -2.72 21.82 -5.44
N ARG A 29 -1.43 21.49 -5.22
CA ARG A 29 -0.29 22.43 -5.30
C ARG A 29 0.55 22.29 -6.56
N ASN A 30 0.59 21.12 -7.20
CA ASN A 30 1.43 20.87 -8.37
C ASN A 30 0.74 21.18 -9.73
N GLY A 31 -0.44 21.79 -9.72
CA GLY A 31 -1.09 22.32 -10.92
C GLY A 31 -0.52 23.66 -11.38
N ILE A 32 0.76 23.72 -11.75
CA ILE A 32 1.33 24.87 -12.47
C ILE A 32 2.09 24.36 -13.70
N GLY A 33 1.49 24.59 -14.87
CA GLY A 33 2.24 24.70 -16.12
C GLY A 33 1.92 23.68 -17.19
N ASP A 34 0.66 23.46 -17.56
CA ASP A 34 0.40 23.21 -18.98
C ASP A 34 -0.96 23.74 -19.45
N LYS A 35 -0.93 24.34 -20.63
CA LYS A 35 -2.01 25.13 -21.22
C LYS A 35 -3.17 24.23 -21.67
N PHE A 36 -4.02 23.82 -20.74
CA PHE A 36 -5.34 23.31 -21.09
C PHE A 36 -6.31 24.49 -21.21
N THR A 37 -6.70 24.74 -22.45
CA THR A 37 -7.79 25.63 -22.87
C THR A 37 -8.97 25.51 -21.91
N SER A 38 -9.51 26.66 -21.50
CA SER A 38 -10.64 26.81 -20.59
C SER A 38 -11.88 26.06 -21.10
N ARG A 39 -11.97 24.76 -20.83
CA ARG A 39 -13.27 24.11 -20.64
C ARG A 39 -13.67 24.44 -19.22
N GLN A 40 -14.57 25.41 -19.10
CA GLN A 40 -15.32 25.67 -17.88
C GLN A 40 -15.74 24.32 -17.28
N LEU A 41 -15.14 23.96 -16.15
CA LEU A 41 -15.70 22.93 -15.28
C LEU A 41 -17.12 23.38 -14.96
N PRO A 42 -18.16 22.61 -15.32
CA PRO A 42 -19.52 22.98 -15.00
C PRO A 42 -19.66 23.12 -13.48
N PRO A 43 -20.54 24.00 -12.99
CA PRO A 43 -20.74 24.20 -11.56
C PRO A 43 -21.04 22.84 -10.91
N LEU A 44 -20.19 22.42 -9.96
CA LEU A 44 -20.29 21.14 -9.25
C LEU A 44 -21.58 21.10 -8.43
N ARG A 45 -22.70 20.81 -9.10
CA ARG A 45 -23.95 20.37 -8.48
C ARG A 45 -23.71 18.96 -7.94
N GLY A 46 -23.52 18.81 -6.63
CA GLY A 46 -23.51 17.49 -5.98
C GLY A 46 -22.42 16.56 -6.52
N ALA A 47 -21.14 16.89 -6.33
CA ALA A 47 -20.05 16.06 -6.83
C ALA A 47 -19.91 14.79 -5.98
N LYS A 48 -20.17 13.63 -6.58
CA LYS A 48 -19.94 12.35 -5.93
C LYS A 48 -18.54 11.86 -6.28
N MET A 49 -17.69 11.75 -5.26
CA MET A 49 -16.32 11.27 -5.37
C MET A 49 -16.22 9.87 -4.80
N TYR A 50 -15.40 9.03 -5.42
CA TYR A 50 -15.26 7.64 -5.02
C TYR A 50 -13.84 7.35 -4.56
N PHE A 51 -13.73 6.67 -3.42
CA PHE A 51 -12.50 5.98 -3.05
C PHE A 51 -12.66 4.49 -3.33
N ALA A 52 -11.78 3.94 -4.16
CA ALA A 52 -11.82 2.52 -4.46
C ALA A 52 -11.00 1.73 -3.44
N ILE A 53 -11.46 0.52 -3.11
CA ILE A 53 -10.69 -0.46 -2.33
C ILE A 53 -10.67 -1.78 -3.09
N ALA A 54 -9.48 -2.29 -3.37
CA ALA A 54 -9.24 -3.59 -3.96
C ALA A 54 -8.75 -4.55 -2.89
N ALA A 55 -9.54 -5.58 -2.58
CA ALA A 55 -9.23 -6.55 -1.54
C ALA A 55 -9.77 -7.93 -1.92
N MET A 56 -9.11 -8.98 -1.42
CA MET A 56 -9.64 -10.35 -1.51
C MET A 56 -10.80 -10.55 -0.52
N ALA A 57 -11.62 -11.57 -0.76
CA ALA A 57 -12.72 -11.94 0.14
C ALA A 57 -12.24 -12.27 1.58
N SER A 58 -11.02 -12.81 1.72
CA SER A 58 -10.38 -13.07 3.02
C SER A 58 -10.02 -11.80 3.79
N GLU A 59 -10.01 -10.65 3.13
CA GLU A 59 -9.57 -9.35 3.66
C GLU A 59 -10.73 -8.36 3.80
N GLN A 60 -11.98 -8.84 3.79
CA GLN A 60 -13.18 -8.01 3.96
C GLN A 60 -13.20 -7.17 5.25
N SER A 61 -12.46 -7.59 6.29
CA SER A 61 -12.29 -6.79 7.51
C SER A 61 -11.70 -5.42 7.20
N TYR A 62 -10.75 -5.34 6.27
CA TYR A 62 -10.16 -4.08 5.84
C TYR A 62 -11.15 -3.23 5.05
N SER A 63 -11.95 -3.83 4.15
CA SER A 63 -13.00 -3.09 3.44
C SER A 63 -14.04 -2.49 4.38
N LYS A 64 -14.42 -3.23 5.42
CA LYS A 64 -15.34 -2.72 6.46
C LYS A 64 -14.71 -1.59 7.27
N ALA A 65 -13.45 -1.74 7.68
CA ALA A 65 -12.72 -0.72 8.41
C ALA A 65 -12.54 0.56 7.57
N PHE A 66 -12.23 0.40 6.28
CA PHE A 66 -12.10 1.48 5.32
C PHE A 66 -13.41 2.25 5.13
N ASN A 67 -14.52 1.55 4.89
CA ASN A 67 -15.83 2.17 4.73
C ASN A 67 -16.24 2.94 5.99
N LYS A 68 -16.02 2.35 7.17
CA LYS A 68 -16.28 3.02 8.46
C LYS A 68 -15.42 4.28 8.63
N ALA A 69 -14.14 4.20 8.28
CA ALA A 69 -13.23 5.34 8.38
C ALA A 69 -13.65 6.46 7.41
N LEU A 70 -14.01 6.13 6.17
CA LEU A 70 -14.48 7.12 5.20
C LEU A 70 -15.78 7.77 5.66
N MET A 71 -16.74 7.00 6.17
CA MET A 71 -17.98 7.55 6.73
C MET A 71 -17.72 8.53 7.87
N ASN A 72 -16.84 8.17 8.81
CA ASN A 72 -16.48 9.05 9.92
C ASN A 72 -15.85 10.36 9.44
N ILE A 73 -15.01 10.31 8.40
CA ILE A 73 -14.39 11.50 7.82
C ILE A 73 -15.41 12.35 7.10
N THR A 74 -16.27 11.74 6.29
CA THR A 74 -17.34 12.45 5.59
C THR A 74 -18.23 13.17 6.59
N GLN A 75 -18.63 12.48 7.67
CA GLN A 75 -19.43 13.07 8.73
C GLN A 75 -18.68 14.21 9.43
N SER A 76 -17.43 13.98 9.86
CA SER A 76 -16.60 15.01 10.50
C SER A 76 -16.32 16.22 9.60
N TYR A 77 -16.22 16.02 8.28
CA TYR A 77 -15.98 17.08 7.31
C TYR A 77 -17.25 17.90 7.05
N LEU A 78 -18.41 17.25 7.03
CA LEU A 78 -19.71 17.92 6.92
C LEU A 78 -20.09 18.68 8.20
N GLU A 79 -19.70 18.16 9.37
CA GLU A 79 -19.99 18.77 10.68
C GLU A 79 -18.95 19.84 11.08
N GLY A 80 -17.71 19.71 10.63
CA GLY A 80 -16.56 20.54 11.02
C GLY A 80 -16.20 21.64 10.03
N LYS A 81 -16.38 22.90 10.45
CA LYS A 81 -15.82 24.14 9.85
C LYS A 81 -16.24 24.56 8.43
N PHE A 82 -16.91 23.73 7.63
CA PHE A 82 -17.35 24.10 6.27
C PHE A 82 -18.83 24.55 6.16
N LYS A 83 -19.50 24.88 7.27
CA LYS A 83 -20.85 25.47 7.23
C LYS A 83 -20.92 26.78 6.41
N GLU A 84 -19.79 27.47 6.20
CA GLU A 84 -19.73 28.73 5.45
C GLU A 84 -19.58 28.56 3.93
N THR A 85 -19.16 27.39 3.44
CA THR A 85 -18.94 27.15 2.00
C THR A 85 -19.75 25.94 1.53
N ARG A 86 -20.78 26.20 0.72
CA ARG A 86 -21.77 25.25 0.18
C ARG A 86 -21.19 24.25 -0.82
N TYR A 87 -20.19 23.47 -0.45
CA TYR A 87 -19.73 22.35 -1.28
C TYR A 87 -20.61 21.13 -1.02
N ASN A 88 -21.45 20.78 -2.00
CA ASN A 88 -22.23 19.55 -1.98
C ASN A 88 -21.35 18.41 -2.53
N ILE A 89 -20.42 17.91 -1.72
CA ILE A 89 -19.55 16.79 -2.08
C ILE A 89 -19.95 15.58 -1.24
N THR A 90 -20.16 14.44 -1.89
CA THR A 90 -20.40 13.16 -1.22
C THR A 90 -19.23 12.22 -1.51
N LEU A 91 -18.66 11.64 -0.46
CA LEU A 91 -17.61 10.63 -0.56
C LEU A 91 -18.25 9.26 -0.42
N ASP A 92 -17.97 8.36 -1.37
CA ASP A 92 -18.49 6.99 -1.37
C ASP A 92 -17.36 5.99 -1.66
N THR A 93 -17.60 4.72 -1.33
CA THR A 93 -16.63 3.65 -1.50
C THR A 93 -16.97 2.76 -2.69
N LEU A 94 -15.99 2.46 -3.53
CA LEU A 94 -16.09 1.51 -4.62
C LEU A 94 -15.31 0.25 -4.26
N THR A 95 -15.98 -0.89 -4.11
CA THR A 95 -15.31 -2.15 -3.79
C THR A 95 -14.94 -2.91 -5.06
N ILE A 96 -13.67 -3.28 -5.17
CA ILE A 96 -13.10 -4.13 -6.22
C ILE A 96 -12.74 -5.46 -5.55
N GLU A 97 -13.40 -6.53 -5.96
CA GLU A 97 -13.14 -7.85 -5.40
C GLU A 97 -11.99 -8.50 -6.17
N LEU A 98 -10.90 -8.80 -5.47
CA LEU A 98 -9.79 -9.53 -6.04
C LEU A 98 -10.08 -11.04 -6.01
N PRO A 99 -9.74 -11.77 -7.09
CA PRO A 99 -9.99 -13.20 -7.17
C PRO A 99 -9.15 -13.96 -6.13
N GLN A 100 -9.73 -15.00 -5.51
CA GLN A 100 -9.10 -15.73 -4.42
C GLN A 100 -7.83 -16.48 -4.84
N ASN A 101 -7.75 -16.91 -6.10
CA ASN A 101 -6.56 -17.53 -6.66
C ASN A 101 -5.44 -16.50 -6.95
N GLY A 102 -5.72 -15.20 -6.79
CA GLY A 102 -4.79 -14.10 -7.06
C GLY A 102 -4.42 -13.90 -8.52
N SER A 103 -4.94 -14.73 -9.43
CA SER A 103 -4.54 -14.69 -10.84
C SER A 103 -5.21 -13.52 -11.56
N PHE A 104 -4.47 -12.89 -12.46
CA PHE A 104 -5.04 -11.95 -13.40
C PHE A 104 -5.95 -12.66 -14.43
N THR A 105 -7.08 -12.04 -14.76
CA THR A 105 -7.93 -12.41 -15.90
C THR A 105 -8.33 -11.16 -16.67
N ALA A 106 -8.53 -11.27 -17.98
CA ALA A 106 -9.00 -10.14 -18.80
C ALA A 106 -10.38 -9.62 -18.34
N THR A 107 -11.23 -10.50 -17.82
CA THR A 107 -12.53 -10.16 -17.25
C THR A 107 -12.43 -9.28 -16.01
N LEU A 108 -11.36 -9.41 -15.21
CA LEU A 108 -11.12 -8.55 -14.05
C LEU A 108 -10.84 -7.11 -14.49
N LEU A 109 -10.07 -6.95 -15.58
CA LEU A 109 -9.77 -5.63 -16.13
C LEU A 109 -11.03 -4.97 -16.72
N ASP A 110 -11.86 -5.76 -17.41
CA ASP A 110 -13.12 -5.27 -17.97
C ASP A 110 -14.12 -4.83 -16.87
N ASP A 111 -14.26 -5.61 -15.79
CA ASP A 111 -15.07 -5.23 -14.61
C ASP A 111 -14.51 -3.97 -13.93
N LEU A 112 -13.17 -3.87 -13.81
CA LEU A 112 -12.51 -2.69 -13.24
C LEU A 112 -12.80 -1.43 -14.07
N CYS A 113 -12.62 -1.49 -15.39
CA CYS A 113 -12.91 -0.39 -16.31
C CYS A 113 -14.38 0.03 -16.23
N SER A 114 -15.30 -0.94 -16.27
CA SER A 114 -16.74 -0.71 -16.12
C SER A 114 -17.09 -0.06 -14.78
N LYS A 115 -16.37 -0.44 -13.72
CA LYS A 115 -16.56 0.17 -12.39
C LYS A 115 -16.06 1.60 -12.30
N PHE A 116 -15.05 1.97 -13.07
CA PHE A 116 -14.49 3.33 -13.10
C PHE A 116 -15.23 4.24 -14.07
N GLU A 117 -15.87 3.68 -15.09
CA GLU A 117 -16.60 4.45 -16.10
C GLU A 117 -17.66 5.35 -15.47
N GLY A 118 -17.63 6.64 -15.83
CA GLY A 118 -18.56 7.66 -15.33
C GLY A 118 -18.42 8.02 -13.85
N LYS A 119 -17.42 7.45 -13.13
CA LYS A 119 -17.19 7.73 -11.70
C LYS A 119 -15.91 8.53 -11.50
N HIS A 120 -15.99 9.55 -10.67
CA HIS A 120 -14.82 10.33 -10.26
C HIS A 120 -14.06 9.61 -9.14
N VAL A 121 -13.21 8.66 -9.50
CA VAL A 121 -12.36 7.91 -8.56
C VAL A 121 -11.16 8.76 -8.17
N VAL A 122 -11.01 9.04 -6.88
CA VAL A 122 -9.98 9.96 -6.35
C VAL A 122 -8.70 9.22 -5.96
N ALA A 123 -8.83 8.00 -5.44
CA ALA A 123 -7.71 7.13 -5.12
C ALA A 123 -8.16 5.67 -5.02
N VAL A 124 -7.20 4.74 -5.15
CA VAL A 124 -7.42 3.30 -4.97
C VAL A 124 -6.56 2.78 -3.82
N LEU A 125 -7.17 2.13 -2.83
CA LEU A 125 -6.48 1.39 -1.78
C LEU A 125 -6.37 -0.08 -2.18
N VAL A 126 -5.16 -0.61 -2.33
CA VAL A 126 -4.92 -2.00 -2.68
C VAL A 126 -4.44 -2.79 -1.47
N ILE A 127 -5.09 -3.93 -1.25
CA ILE A 127 -4.82 -4.89 -0.18
C ILE A 127 -4.63 -6.26 -0.83
N GLY A 128 -3.40 -6.74 -0.81
CA GLY A 128 -2.97 -7.99 -1.41
C GLY A 128 -1.67 -7.83 -2.21
N ASN A 129 -0.99 -8.95 -2.44
CA ASN A 129 0.27 -9.01 -3.20
C ASN A 129 0.18 -9.86 -4.48
N THR A 130 -1.03 -10.03 -4.99
CA THR A 130 -1.31 -10.94 -6.10
C THR A 130 -1.12 -10.25 -7.46
N PRO A 131 -0.89 -11.00 -8.55
CA PRO A 131 -0.91 -10.45 -9.90
C PRO A 131 -2.17 -9.64 -10.22
N ALA A 132 -3.34 -10.09 -9.75
CA ALA A 132 -4.59 -9.33 -9.88
C ALA A 132 -4.53 -7.95 -9.20
N ALA A 133 -3.95 -7.87 -7.99
CA ALA A 133 -3.76 -6.61 -7.28
C ALA A 133 -2.83 -5.66 -8.06
N GLN A 134 -1.77 -6.19 -8.66
CA GLN A 134 -0.85 -5.42 -9.51
C GLN A 134 -1.53 -4.86 -10.76
N THR A 135 -2.41 -5.64 -11.39
CA THR A 135 -3.21 -5.16 -12.52
C THR A 135 -4.09 -3.98 -12.13
N VAL A 136 -4.75 -4.03 -10.97
CA VAL A 136 -5.56 -2.91 -10.48
C VAL A 136 -4.71 -1.65 -10.30
N SER A 137 -3.51 -1.79 -9.71
CA SER A 137 -2.58 -0.67 -9.56
C SER A 137 -2.16 -0.08 -10.89
N LEU A 138 -1.78 -0.93 -11.85
CA LEU A 138 -1.36 -0.50 -13.18
C LEU A 138 -2.49 0.22 -13.94
N ALA A 139 -3.71 -0.30 -13.89
CA ALA A 139 -4.86 0.31 -14.56
C ALA A 139 -5.24 1.66 -13.93
N ALA A 140 -5.21 1.76 -12.60
CA ALA A 140 -5.50 3.00 -11.89
C ALA A 140 -4.44 4.08 -12.17
N THR A 141 -3.16 3.72 -12.05
CA THR A 141 -2.06 4.66 -12.31
C THR A 141 -2.00 5.13 -13.77
N HIS A 142 -2.26 4.24 -14.73
CA HIS A 142 -2.38 4.61 -16.14
C HIS A 142 -3.54 5.60 -16.39
N SER A 143 -4.55 5.58 -15.52
CA SER A 143 -5.69 6.52 -15.55
C SER A 143 -5.43 7.81 -14.74
N GLY A 144 -4.20 8.02 -14.24
CA GLY A 144 -3.86 9.18 -13.41
C GLY A 144 -4.40 9.11 -11.98
N ILE A 145 -4.89 7.95 -11.55
CA ILE A 145 -5.47 7.75 -10.22
C ILE A 145 -4.36 7.29 -9.26
N PRO A 146 -4.14 7.97 -8.12
CA PRO A 146 -3.17 7.54 -7.14
C PRO A 146 -3.60 6.23 -6.46
N VAL A 147 -2.62 5.35 -6.23
CA VAL A 147 -2.79 4.03 -5.63
C VAL A 147 -2.02 3.98 -4.31
N LEU A 148 -2.70 3.53 -3.26
CA LEU A 148 -2.15 3.30 -1.95
C LEU A 148 -2.08 1.80 -1.68
N TRP A 149 -0.89 1.29 -1.42
CA TRP A 149 -0.67 -0.11 -1.07
C TRP A 149 -0.64 -0.27 0.45
N ALA A 150 -1.73 -0.79 1.04
CA ALA A 150 -1.81 -1.05 2.49
C ALA A 150 -1.10 -2.35 2.88
N LYS A 151 -1.27 -3.37 2.05
CA LYS A 151 -0.68 -4.69 2.27
C LYS A 151 -0.31 -5.25 0.92
N GLY A 152 0.94 -5.66 0.77
CA GLY A 152 1.37 -6.43 -0.36
C GLY A 152 2.60 -5.86 -1.04
N GLN A 153 3.62 -6.71 -1.07
CA GLN A 153 4.65 -6.72 -2.08
C GLN A 153 4.64 -8.15 -2.63
N GLY A 154 4.57 -8.30 -3.96
CA GLY A 154 4.57 -9.62 -4.61
C GLY A 154 5.66 -10.51 -4.03
N GLY A 155 5.42 -11.83 -3.94
CA GLY A 155 6.29 -12.84 -3.32
C GLY A 155 7.76 -12.77 -3.72
N MET A 156 8.47 -11.82 -3.15
CA MET A 156 9.90 -11.57 -3.11
C MET A 156 10.00 -10.52 -2.01
N VAL A 157 10.74 -10.86 -0.97
CA VAL A 157 10.85 -10.14 0.31
C VAL A 157 10.57 -8.63 0.25
N PRO A 158 9.76 -8.11 1.19
CA PRO A 158 9.27 -6.75 1.16
C PRO A 158 10.40 -5.72 1.18
N GLY A 159 10.39 -4.90 0.14
CA GLY A 159 11.07 -3.62 -0.02
C GLY A 159 12.42 -3.67 -0.70
N PHE A 160 12.54 -4.57 -1.67
CA PHE A 160 13.76 -4.75 -2.41
C PHE A 160 13.63 -4.33 -3.88
N ARG A 161 12.45 -4.43 -4.54
CA ARG A 161 12.32 -3.94 -5.92
C ARG A 161 12.51 -2.43 -5.98
N SER A 162 13.30 -2.05 -6.98
CA SER A 162 13.78 -0.71 -7.28
C SER A 162 12.70 0.35 -7.12
N LEU A 163 13.12 1.46 -6.53
CA LEU A 163 12.48 2.77 -6.42
C LEU A 163 12.13 3.41 -7.78
N GLU A 164 11.67 2.67 -8.79
CA GLU A 164 10.86 3.25 -9.85
C GLU A 164 9.42 3.34 -9.35
N LEU A 165 9.26 4.08 -8.26
CA LEU A 165 7.97 4.46 -7.73
C LEU A 165 7.33 5.32 -8.80
N ASN A 166 6.35 4.75 -9.52
CA ASN A 166 5.39 5.56 -10.24
C ASN A 166 4.92 6.65 -9.24
N PRO A 167 4.97 7.95 -9.58
CA PRO A 167 4.65 9.02 -8.63
C PRO A 167 3.22 8.93 -8.07
N LEU A 168 2.37 8.12 -8.69
CA LEU A 168 1.02 7.83 -8.25
C LEU A 168 0.93 6.63 -7.31
N GLU A 169 1.99 5.86 -7.07
CA GLU A 169 2.00 4.73 -6.15
C GLU A 169 2.64 5.08 -4.81
N ILE A 170 1.89 4.87 -3.74
CA ILE A 170 2.32 5.12 -2.37
C ILE A 170 2.23 3.82 -1.58
N HIS A 171 3.33 3.40 -0.96
CA HIS A 171 3.36 2.21 -0.12
C HIS A 171 3.31 2.59 1.36
N LEU A 172 2.41 1.93 2.09
CA LEU A 172 2.14 2.21 3.50
C LEU A 172 2.88 1.23 4.42
N ALA A 173 3.34 0.11 3.86
CA ALA A 173 4.19 -0.86 4.53
C ALA A 173 5.64 -0.38 4.56
N PRO A 174 6.40 -0.65 5.64
CA PRO A 174 7.80 -0.29 5.72
C PRO A 174 8.58 -0.97 4.60
N THR A 175 9.54 -0.23 4.06
CA THR A 175 10.50 -0.71 3.08
C THR A 175 11.51 -1.68 3.70
N GLY A 176 12.20 -2.43 2.85
CA GLY A 176 13.22 -3.39 3.24
C GLY A 176 14.39 -2.68 3.91
N ARG A 177 14.65 -1.44 3.47
CA ARG A 177 15.66 -0.55 4.05
C ARG A 177 15.29 -0.15 5.47
N GLU A 178 14.06 0.33 5.68
CA GLU A 178 13.57 0.69 7.01
C GLU A 178 13.57 -0.51 7.95
N MET A 179 13.19 -1.69 7.45
CA MET A 179 13.27 -2.93 8.23
C MET A 179 14.71 -3.33 8.56
N ALA A 180 15.65 -3.23 7.61
CA ALA A 180 17.06 -3.52 7.85
C ALA A 180 17.69 -2.53 8.85
N GLN A 181 17.32 -1.25 8.78
CA GLN A 181 17.76 -0.22 9.73
C GLN A 181 17.20 -0.47 11.12
N ALA A 182 15.92 -0.82 11.24
CA ALA A 182 15.30 -1.20 12.50
C ALA A 182 15.98 -2.43 13.12
N LEU A 183 16.24 -3.46 12.31
CA LEU A 183 16.96 -4.66 12.74
C LEU A 183 18.37 -4.32 13.21
N ARG A 184 19.13 -3.51 12.46
CA ARG A 184 20.44 -3.02 12.87
C ARG A 184 20.37 -2.33 14.23
N GLY A 185 19.41 -1.42 14.43
CA GLY A 185 19.22 -0.72 15.70
C GLY A 185 19.02 -1.68 16.87
N LEU A 186 18.19 -2.70 16.69
CA LEU A 186 17.95 -3.75 17.70
C LEU A 186 19.22 -4.56 18.01
N LEU A 187 19.97 -4.96 16.99
CA LEU A 187 21.21 -5.72 17.15
C LEU A 187 22.28 -4.94 17.89
N LEU A 188 22.43 -3.64 17.56
CA LEU A 188 23.36 -2.75 18.24
C LEU A 188 22.94 -2.52 19.70
N GLN A 189 21.66 -2.32 19.95
CA GLN A 189 21.12 -2.17 21.31
C GLN A 189 21.30 -3.43 22.15
N ALA A 190 21.20 -4.61 21.53
CA ALA A 190 21.44 -5.89 22.19
C ALA A 190 22.93 -6.26 22.29
N HIS A 191 23.84 -5.43 21.78
CA HIS A 191 25.27 -5.72 21.64
C HIS A 191 25.56 -7.04 20.87
N TRP A 192 24.67 -7.41 19.94
CA TRP A 192 24.86 -8.56 19.06
C TRP A 192 25.65 -8.13 17.82
N HIS A 193 26.96 -8.30 17.90
CA HIS A 193 27.88 -7.92 16.83
C HIS A 193 28.02 -9.01 15.75
N THR A 194 27.76 -10.27 16.10
CA THR A 194 27.86 -11.42 15.18
C THR A 194 26.57 -12.22 15.24
N PHE A 195 25.97 -12.48 14.09
CA PHE A 195 24.70 -13.19 13.99
C PHE A 195 24.55 -13.87 12.62
N THR A 196 23.65 -14.83 12.54
CA THR A 196 23.37 -15.59 11.32
C THR A 196 21.93 -15.36 10.89
N ILE A 197 21.75 -14.94 9.63
CA ILE A 197 20.45 -14.83 8.99
C ILE A 197 20.25 -16.07 8.13
N ILE A 198 19.14 -16.78 8.37
CA ILE A 198 18.70 -17.91 7.57
C ILE A 198 17.49 -17.45 6.75
N ALA A 199 17.54 -17.61 5.44
CA ALA A 199 16.51 -17.08 4.55
C ALA A 199 16.28 -17.99 3.33
N ASP A 200 15.08 -17.98 2.74
CA ASP A 200 14.82 -18.69 1.49
C ASP A 200 15.61 -18.10 0.30
N SER A 201 15.56 -18.73 -0.87
CA SER A 201 16.31 -18.31 -2.05
C SER A 201 15.99 -16.86 -2.48
N GLU A 202 14.69 -16.51 -2.49
CA GLU A 202 14.23 -15.18 -2.87
C GLU A 202 14.69 -14.12 -1.86
N SER A 203 14.56 -14.42 -0.58
CA SER A 203 14.99 -13.60 0.54
C SER A 203 16.48 -13.40 0.59
N THR A 204 17.24 -14.46 0.30
CA THR A 204 18.70 -14.40 0.22
C THR A 204 19.11 -13.46 -0.90
N SER A 205 18.52 -13.61 -2.09
CA SER A 205 18.82 -12.74 -3.25
C SER A 205 18.48 -11.28 -2.97
N ALA A 206 17.39 -11.03 -2.23
CA ALA A 206 16.97 -9.72 -1.79
C ALA A 206 18.00 -9.12 -0.82
N LEU A 207 18.34 -9.83 0.26
CA LEU A 207 19.29 -9.39 1.29
C LEU A 207 20.70 -9.16 0.78
N GLN A 208 21.10 -9.81 -0.32
CA GLN A 208 22.39 -9.59 -0.96
C GLN A 208 22.51 -8.24 -1.69
N ARG A 209 21.41 -7.53 -1.94
CA ARG A 209 21.44 -6.20 -2.55
C ARG A 209 22.23 -5.23 -1.69
N TYR A 210 23.03 -4.40 -2.35
CA TYR A 210 23.99 -3.51 -1.71
C TYR A 210 23.35 -2.63 -0.61
N GLU A 211 22.14 -2.13 -0.85
CA GLU A 211 21.44 -1.25 0.08
C GLU A 211 21.14 -1.92 1.43
N LEU A 212 20.72 -3.18 1.42
CA LEU A 212 20.36 -3.91 2.64
C LEU A 212 21.56 -4.61 3.26
N ARG A 213 22.39 -5.25 2.42
CA ARG A 213 23.61 -5.88 2.88
C ARG A 213 24.53 -4.84 3.52
N GLY A 214 24.67 -3.67 2.90
CA GLY A 214 25.45 -2.56 3.43
C GLY A 214 24.96 -2.12 4.80
N THR A 215 23.66 -1.89 4.96
CA THR A 215 23.05 -1.54 6.25
C THR A 215 23.34 -2.58 7.34
N LEU A 216 23.22 -3.86 7.02
CA LEU A 216 23.41 -4.94 8.00
C LEU A 216 24.88 -5.30 8.25
N SER A 217 25.78 -5.01 7.30
CA SER A 217 27.22 -5.36 7.39
C SER A 217 28.11 -4.18 7.75
N GLU A 218 27.55 -2.97 7.89
CA GLU A 218 28.29 -1.81 8.35
C GLU A 218 28.77 -2.04 9.79
N SER A 219 30.05 -1.73 10.06
CA SER A 219 30.63 -1.89 11.40
C SER A 219 29.76 -1.22 12.46
N PRO A 220 29.58 -1.83 13.65
CA PRO A 220 30.30 -2.99 14.18
C PRO A 220 29.63 -4.36 13.92
N LEU A 221 28.69 -4.46 12.98
CA LEU A 221 27.97 -5.71 12.72
C LEU A 221 28.70 -6.63 11.72
N HIS A 222 28.62 -7.94 11.96
CA HIS A 222 29.18 -9.00 11.14
C HIS A 222 28.13 -10.09 10.86
N PRO A 223 27.21 -9.85 9.91
CA PRO A 223 26.19 -10.81 9.53
C PRO A 223 26.77 -11.98 8.73
N THR A 224 26.30 -13.19 9.00
CA THR A 224 26.47 -14.36 8.13
C THR A 224 25.14 -14.71 7.50
N LEU A 225 25.06 -14.81 6.17
CA LEU A 225 23.82 -15.18 5.46
C LEU A 225 23.91 -16.63 4.98
N ILE A 226 22.94 -17.45 5.39
CA ILE A 226 22.84 -18.85 4.99
C ILE A 226 21.54 -19.06 4.21
N PRO A 227 21.60 -19.39 2.90
CA PRO A 227 20.42 -19.70 2.12
C PRO A 227 19.83 -21.05 2.54
N LEU A 228 18.50 -21.13 2.60
CA LEU A 228 17.80 -22.40 2.73
C LEU A 228 17.82 -23.15 1.38
N PRO A 229 18.08 -24.47 1.39
CA PRO A 229 18.00 -25.28 0.18
C PRO A 229 16.57 -25.23 -0.40
N SER A 230 16.48 -25.03 -1.72
CA SER A 230 15.23 -25.03 -2.47
C SER A 230 15.29 -26.14 -3.53
N PRO A 231 14.42 -27.17 -3.49
CA PRO A 231 13.33 -27.39 -2.54
C PRO A 231 13.85 -27.77 -1.14
N PRO A 232 13.03 -27.59 -0.08
CA PRO A 232 13.38 -28.07 1.24
C PRO A 232 13.56 -29.58 1.14
N LEU A 233 14.81 -30.04 1.13
CA LEU A 233 15.11 -31.44 1.36
C LEU A 233 14.53 -31.73 2.74
N ALA A 234 13.52 -32.61 2.81
CA ALA A 234 13.08 -33.21 4.04
C ALA A 234 14.28 -33.98 4.59
N GLN A 235 15.16 -33.29 5.30
CA GLN A 235 16.26 -33.93 5.97
C GLN A 235 15.61 -34.79 7.05
N ILE A 236 15.79 -36.09 6.90
CA ILE A 236 15.54 -37.11 7.91
C ILE A 236 16.53 -36.80 9.04
N ILE A 237 16.27 -35.78 9.86
CA ILE A 237 17.05 -35.41 11.04
C ILE A 237 16.36 -36.00 12.26
N PHE A 238 16.01 -37.29 12.22
CA PHE A 238 15.82 -38.13 13.40
C PHE A 238 15.99 -39.58 12.94
N ARG A 239 17.22 -40.08 13.04
CA ARG A 239 17.53 -41.50 13.18
C ARG A 239 18.42 -41.66 14.40
#